data_AF-A0A2N7PLA9-F1
#
_entry.id   AF-A0A2N7PLA9-F1
#
_cell.length_a   1.000
_cell.length_b   1.000
_cell.length_c   1.000
_cell.angle_alpha   90.00
_cell.angle_beta   90.00
_cell.angle_gamma   90.00
#
_symmetry.space_group_name_H-M   'P 1'
#
loop_
_entity.id
_entity.type
_entity.pdbx_description
1 polymer ?
#
loop_
_entity_poly.entity_id
_entity_poly.type
_entity_poly.pdbx_seq_one_letter_code
_entity_poly.pdbx_strand_id
1 'polypeptide(L)'
;MPESKGFLVVKRIIFIFLVIILSLIYRETRHVSGGMSDYCYVPANISQTVPPNVLLIIDVSGSMRWCAYNPKRDRRDCCNSTGCGWTYREDEEGYFEPDAVYEYKRVSVGSKSNVYAWVKSSETTYDPCPERAYDINATKKYKGSCLNFHYMRRIDLVRWALTGGTLASCPTGVDVNNPQFNRCNPMAYNQPGNQTSCNGTGCLLKTYGGVYVFASWERITGTEGGILFQFKRFNPQPRVGLMEY
;
A
#
# COMPACT_ATOMS: atom_id res chain seq x y z
N MET A 1 17.14 -76.16 -0.53
CA MET A 1 17.93 -75.14 0.20
C MET A 1 17.07 -73.90 0.33
N PRO A 2 16.64 -73.53 1.55
CA PRO A 2 15.69 -72.45 1.76
C PRO A 2 16.41 -71.10 1.67
N GLU A 3 16.01 -70.25 0.72
CA GLU A 3 16.45 -68.85 0.70
C GLU A 3 16.07 -68.19 2.03
N SER A 4 17.07 -67.65 2.72
CA SER A 4 16.92 -67.15 4.08
C SER A 4 15.94 -65.98 4.08
N LYS A 5 14.90 -66.08 4.92
CA LYS A 5 13.86 -65.06 5.09
C LYS A 5 14.43 -63.66 5.39
N GLY A 6 15.69 -63.58 5.86
CA GLY A 6 16.40 -62.32 6.10
C GLY A 6 16.70 -61.51 4.84
N PHE A 7 17.00 -62.15 3.70
CA PHE A 7 17.35 -61.42 2.47
C PHE A 7 16.15 -60.68 1.86
N LEU A 8 14.94 -61.25 2.00
CA LEU A 8 13.70 -60.63 1.53
C LEU A 8 13.29 -59.42 2.39
N VAL A 9 13.58 -59.47 3.70
CA VAL A 9 13.28 -58.38 4.65
C VAL A 9 14.21 -57.19 4.41
N VAL A 10 15.50 -57.43 4.17
CA VAL A 10 16.47 -56.36 3.89
C VAL A 10 16.14 -55.63 2.59
N LYS A 11 15.73 -56.35 1.52
CA LYS A 11 15.27 -55.73 0.28
C LYS A 11 14.02 -54.86 0.45
N ARG A 12 13.08 -55.28 1.30
CA ARG A 12 11.86 -54.49 1.59
C ARG A 12 12.18 -53.23 2.40
N ILE A 13 13.10 -53.30 3.35
CA ILE A 13 13.54 -52.13 4.14
C ILE A 13 14.27 -51.13 3.26
N ILE A 14 15.18 -51.58 2.38
CA ILE A 14 15.89 -50.70 1.44
C ILE A 14 14.90 -50.02 0.49
N PHE A 15 13.90 -50.74 -0.03
CA PHE A 15 12.89 -50.17 -0.92
C PHE A 15 12.04 -49.10 -0.22
N ILE A 16 11.60 -49.34 1.02
CA ILE A 16 10.84 -48.36 1.81
C ILE A 16 11.68 -47.11 2.09
N PHE A 17 12.96 -47.30 2.42
CA PHE A 17 13.88 -46.18 2.67
C PHE A 17 14.10 -45.34 1.39
N LEU A 18 14.21 -45.99 0.23
CA LEU A 18 14.32 -45.34 -1.08
C LEU A 18 13.06 -44.54 -1.45
N VAL A 19 11.86 -45.08 -1.16
CA VAL A 19 10.59 -44.39 -1.38
C VAL A 19 10.45 -43.17 -0.47
N ILE A 20 10.88 -43.26 0.79
CA ILE A 20 10.86 -42.13 1.74
C ILE A 20 11.83 -41.03 1.28
N ILE A 21 13.05 -41.39 0.86
CA ILE A 21 14.02 -40.42 0.32
C ILE A 21 13.47 -39.77 -0.96
N LEU A 22 12.86 -40.52 -1.88
CA LEU A 22 12.21 -39.93 -3.06
C LEU A 22 11.10 -38.94 -2.65
N SER A 23 10.25 -39.29 -1.68
CA SER A 23 9.17 -38.40 -1.21
C SER A 23 9.67 -37.12 -0.53
N LEU A 24 10.88 -37.13 0.02
CA LEU A 24 11.53 -35.96 0.62
C LEU A 24 12.16 -35.06 -0.45
N ILE A 25 12.65 -35.63 -1.57
CA ILE A 25 13.18 -34.87 -2.71
C ILE A 25 12.05 -34.24 -3.55
N TYR A 26 10.87 -34.87 -3.63
CA TYR A 26 9.67 -34.29 -4.27
C TYR A 26 9.01 -33.16 -3.47
N ARG A 27 9.55 -32.77 -2.30
CA ARG A 27 9.12 -31.59 -1.53
C ARG A 27 9.94 -30.34 -1.85
N GLU A 28 10.51 -30.25 -3.04
CA GLU A 28 11.06 -29.00 -3.56
C GLU A 28 9.91 -28.03 -3.92
N THR A 29 9.92 -26.91 -3.21
CA THR A 29 9.65 -25.57 -3.74
C THR A 29 8.31 -25.33 -4.43
N ARG A 30 7.28 -25.01 -3.62
CA ARG A 30 6.25 -24.05 -4.06
C ARG A 30 6.87 -22.66 -4.19
N HIS A 31 7.67 -22.45 -5.22
CA HIS A 31 7.80 -21.11 -5.79
C HIS A 31 6.48 -20.81 -6.48
N VAL A 32 5.65 -19.98 -5.85
CA VAL A 32 4.62 -19.24 -6.60
C VAL A 32 5.38 -18.19 -7.40
N SER A 33 5.91 -18.60 -8.54
CA SER A 33 6.13 -17.67 -9.64
C SER A 33 4.75 -17.44 -10.24
N GLY A 34 4.15 -16.29 -9.94
CA GLY A 34 3.08 -15.76 -10.77
C GLY A 34 3.66 -15.51 -12.16
N GLY A 35 3.57 -16.50 -13.04
CA GLY A 35 4.02 -16.36 -14.41
C GLY A 35 3.18 -15.29 -15.11
N MET A 36 3.82 -14.20 -15.54
CA MET A 36 3.20 -13.17 -16.39
C MET A 36 2.85 -13.67 -17.81
N SER A 37 2.73 -14.99 -18.02
CA SER A 37 2.58 -15.60 -19.35
C SER A 37 1.27 -15.20 -20.04
N ASP A 38 0.24 -14.84 -19.29
CA ASP A 38 -1.07 -14.50 -19.85
C ASP A 38 -1.22 -13.02 -20.25
N TYR A 39 -0.23 -12.16 -19.94
CA TYR A 39 -0.24 -10.73 -20.28
C TYR A 39 0.94 -10.27 -21.14
N CYS A 40 1.91 -11.14 -21.44
CA CYS A 40 3.09 -10.78 -22.21
C CYS A 40 2.99 -11.29 -23.66
N TYR A 41 2.41 -10.49 -24.55
CA TYR A 41 2.73 -10.60 -25.97
C TYR A 41 4.12 -9.99 -26.18
N VAL A 42 5.14 -10.83 -26.34
CA VAL A 42 6.49 -10.39 -26.71
C VAL A 42 6.65 -10.58 -28.22
N PRO A 43 6.64 -9.50 -29.03
CA PRO A 43 6.90 -9.61 -30.46
C PRO A 43 8.31 -10.14 -30.73
N ALA A 44 8.47 -10.92 -31.80
CA ALA A 44 9.79 -11.38 -32.21
C ALA A 44 10.66 -10.19 -32.63
N ASN A 45 11.73 -9.96 -31.87
CA ASN A 45 12.82 -9.00 -32.03
C ASN A 45 12.52 -7.53 -31.67
N ILE A 46 12.87 -7.16 -30.43
CA ILE A 46 13.22 -5.78 -30.08
C ILE A 46 14.72 -5.78 -29.73
N SER A 47 15.58 -5.39 -30.67
CA SER A 47 17.04 -5.31 -30.49
C SER A 47 17.50 -4.04 -29.76
N GLN A 48 16.57 -3.20 -29.30
CA GLN A 48 16.85 -2.01 -28.49
C GLN A 48 15.84 -1.89 -27.36
N THR A 49 16.30 -1.97 -26.11
CA THR A 49 15.45 -1.73 -24.94
C THR A 49 15.14 -0.23 -24.85
N VAL A 50 14.13 0.23 -25.59
CA VAL A 50 13.63 1.61 -25.51
C VAL A 50 12.80 1.74 -24.23
N PRO A 51 12.98 2.82 -23.43
CA PRO A 51 12.11 3.06 -22.28
C PRO A 51 10.63 3.10 -22.69
N PRO A 52 9.75 2.31 -22.07
CA PRO A 52 8.32 2.36 -22.36
C PRO A 52 7.74 3.72 -21.93
N ASN A 53 6.80 4.23 -22.72
CA ASN A 53 6.02 5.42 -22.38
C ASN A 53 4.69 4.98 -21.75
N VAL A 54 4.38 5.52 -20.58
CA VAL A 54 3.12 5.28 -19.86
C VAL A 54 2.36 6.60 -19.78
N LEU A 55 1.15 6.66 -20.32
CA LEU A 55 0.25 7.79 -20.14
C LEU A 55 -0.83 7.42 -19.13
N LEU A 56 -0.90 8.17 -18.04
CA LEU A 56 -1.96 8.07 -17.04
C LEU A 56 -3.01 9.14 -17.34
N ILE A 57 -4.26 8.72 -17.48
CA ILE A 57 -5.41 9.63 -17.62
C ILE A 57 -6.19 9.55 -16.32
N ILE A 58 -6.28 10.68 -15.60
CA ILE A 58 -6.86 10.76 -14.27
C ILE A 58 -8.04 11.72 -14.29
N ASP A 59 -9.19 11.23 -13.83
CA ASP A 59 -10.37 12.05 -13.55
C ASP A 59 -10.04 13.04 -12.42
N VAL A 60 -10.32 14.33 -12.63
CA VAL A 60 -10.22 15.40 -11.62
C VAL A 60 -11.58 16.03 -11.30
N SER A 61 -12.66 15.42 -11.78
CA SER A 61 -14.02 15.88 -11.54
C SER A 61 -14.43 15.84 -10.06
N GLY A 62 -15.54 16.49 -9.77
CA GLY A 62 -16.10 16.58 -8.42
C GLY A 62 -16.43 15.24 -7.76
N SER A 63 -16.49 14.12 -8.49
CA SER A 63 -16.69 12.78 -7.89
C SER A 63 -15.45 12.23 -7.19
N MET A 64 -14.26 12.77 -7.49
CA MET A 64 -13.01 12.28 -6.90
C MET A 64 -12.85 12.66 -5.42
N ARG A 65 -13.64 13.63 -4.93
CA ARG A 65 -13.73 14.00 -3.51
C ARG A 65 -14.67 13.10 -2.69
N TRP A 66 -15.41 12.20 -3.34
CA TRP A 66 -16.32 11.29 -2.64
C TRP A 66 -15.57 10.17 -1.94
N CYS A 67 -16.21 9.54 -0.96
CA CYS A 67 -15.58 8.45 -0.23
C CYS A 67 -15.38 7.24 -1.12
N ALA A 68 -14.22 6.60 -0.95
CA ALA A 68 -13.84 5.46 -1.75
C ALA A 68 -14.68 4.23 -1.39
N TYR A 69 -14.88 3.98 -0.10
CA TYR A 69 -15.48 2.73 0.39
C TYR A 69 -16.82 2.90 1.11
N ASN A 70 -17.05 4.05 1.77
CA ASN A 70 -18.30 4.34 2.47
C ASN A 70 -19.12 5.48 1.80
N PRO A 71 -19.51 5.37 0.51
CA PRO A 71 -20.35 6.37 -0.13
C PRO A 71 -21.81 6.23 0.30
N LYS A 72 -22.64 7.24 0.02
CA LYS A 72 -24.09 7.13 0.17
C LYS A 72 -24.67 6.08 -0.78
N ARG A 73 -25.95 5.71 -0.61
CA ARG A 73 -26.66 4.72 -1.45
C ARG A 73 -26.60 5.04 -2.95
N ASP A 74 -26.58 6.31 -3.32
CA ASP A 74 -26.45 6.78 -4.70
C ASP A 74 -24.99 6.82 -5.21
N ARG A 75 -24.06 6.28 -4.42
CA ARG A 75 -22.60 6.23 -4.65
C ARG A 75 -21.93 7.61 -4.72
N ARG A 76 -22.57 8.62 -4.13
CA ARG A 76 -22.05 10.00 -4.05
C ARG A 76 -21.64 10.35 -2.64
N ASP A 77 -20.68 11.26 -2.53
CA ASP A 77 -20.23 11.84 -1.28
C ASP A 77 -19.77 10.78 -0.25
N CYS A 78 -19.66 11.17 1.01
CA CYS A 78 -19.41 10.27 2.13
C CYS A 78 -20.70 9.96 2.88
N CYS A 79 -20.88 8.71 3.30
CA CYS A 79 -22.02 8.32 4.11
C CYS A 79 -21.88 8.88 5.54
N ASN A 80 -22.87 9.67 5.97
CA ASN A 80 -22.88 10.34 7.27
C ASN A 80 -24.23 10.21 8.00
N SER A 81 -25.10 9.31 7.55
CA SER A 81 -26.46 9.09 8.08
C SER A 81 -26.60 7.66 8.63
N THR A 82 -27.81 7.28 9.03
CA THR A 82 -28.14 5.86 9.26
C THR A 82 -28.01 5.06 7.95
N GLY A 83 -27.61 3.79 8.06
CA GLY A 83 -27.42 2.89 6.91
C GLY A 83 -26.04 3.00 6.23
N CYS A 84 -25.00 3.42 6.96
CA CYS A 84 -23.61 3.34 6.51
C CYS A 84 -22.97 2.01 6.94
N GLY A 85 -21.72 1.74 6.55
CA GLY A 85 -20.95 0.60 7.09
C GLY A 85 -21.21 -0.76 6.42
N TRP A 86 -22.33 -0.93 5.69
CA TRP A 86 -22.67 -2.18 5.00
C TRP A 86 -21.69 -2.61 3.89
N THR A 87 -20.81 -1.70 3.45
CA THR A 87 -19.76 -1.97 2.46
C THR A 87 -18.42 -2.36 3.08
N TYR A 88 -18.26 -2.31 4.40
CA TYR A 88 -17.00 -2.58 5.08
C TYR A 88 -16.63 -4.07 4.99
N ARG A 89 -15.39 -4.37 4.58
CA ARG A 89 -14.89 -5.72 4.29
C ARG A 89 -13.58 -6.06 4.98
N GLU A 90 -13.02 -5.13 5.75
CA GLU A 90 -11.75 -5.27 6.49
C GLU A 90 -10.48 -5.42 5.62
N ASP A 91 -10.59 -5.16 4.32
CA ASP A 91 -9.53 -5.23 3.31
C ASP A 91 -9.31 -3.88 2.59
N GLU A 92 -9.93 -2.81 3.07
CA GLU A 92 -9.85 -1.49 2.43
C GLU A 92 -8.43 -0.94 2.43
N GLU A 93 -7.91 -0.68 1.23
CA GLU A 93 -6.57 -0.16 0.99
C GLU A 93 -6.52 1.38 0.99
N GLY A 94 -5.33 1.94 1.20
CA GLY A 94 -5.12 3.39 1.24
C GLY A 94 -3.89 3.80 2.04
N TYR A 95 -3.93 4.99 2.65
CA TYR A 95 -2.77 5.50 3.41
C TYR A 95 -2.49 4.67 4.67
N PHE A 96 -3.51 4.04 5.24
CA PHE A 96 -3.38 3.16 6.38
C PHE A 96 -3.07 1.73 5.90
N GLU A 97 -2.17 1.03 6.57
CA GLU A 97 -1.92 -0.40 6.32
C GLU A 97 -3.15 -1.19 6.80
N PRO A 98 -3.87 -1.95 5.94
CA PRO A 98 -5.18 -2.52 6.30
C PRO A 98 -5.17 -3.34 7.57
N ASP A 99 -4.13 -4.15 7.78
CA ASP A 99 -3.99 -5.07 8.91
C ASP A 99 -3.35 -4.47 10.17
N ALA A 100 -2.82 -3.25 10.08
CA ALA A 100 -2.22 -2.59 11.22
C ALA A 100 -3.30 -1.96 12.12
N VAL A 101 -3.04 -1.92 13.44
CA VAL A 101 -3.87 -1.17 14.38
C VAL A 101 -3.29 0.22 14.58
N TYR A 102 -4.16 1.22 14.63
CA TYR A 102 -3.79 2.63 14.77
C TYR A 102 -4.38 3.23 16.04
N GLU A 103 -3.62 4.13 16.65
CA GLU A 103 -4.02 4.99 17.76
C GLU A 103 -3.87 6.46 17.37
N TYR A 104 -4.69 7.34 17.94
CA TYR A 104 -4.62 8.76 17.64
C TYR A 104 -3.83 9.51 18.71
N LYS A 105 -2.72 10.13 18.34
CA LYS A 105 -1.88 10.87 19.28
C LYS A 105 -1.20 12.07 18.65
N ARG A 106 -0.65 12.93 19.51
CA ARG A 106 0.12 14.10 19.09
C ARG A 106 1.54 13.67 18.68
N VAL A 107 1.98 14.10 17.50
CA VAL A 107 3.30 13.78 16.94
C VAL A 107 3.99 15.02 16.38
N SER A 108 5.30 14.93 16.26
CA SER A 108 6.15 15.88 15.56
C SER A 108 7.04 15.11 14.59
N VAL A 109 6.90 15.38 13.29
CA VAL A 109 7.55 14.65 12.20
C VAL A 109 8.01 15.66 11.15
N GLY A 110 9.33 15.73 10.94
CA GLY A 110 9.94 16.64 9.98
C GLY A 110 9.53 18.10 10.23
N SER A 111 9.01 18.77 9.20
CA SER A 111 8.54 20.16 9.27
C SER A 111 7.19 20.37 9.97
N LYS A 112 6.55 19.31 10.49
CA LYS A 112 5.28 19.40 11.22
C LYS A 112 5.48 19.07 12.70
N SER A 113 5.03 19.96 13.57
CA SER A 113 5.12 19.79 15.02
C SER A 113 3.76 19.88 15.68
N ASN A 114 3.55 19.11 16.75
CA ASN A 114 2.31 19.12 17.55
C ASN A 114 1.02 18.83 16.75
N VAL A 115 1.10 17.96 15.74
CA VAL A 115 -0.05 17.55 14.93
C VAL A 115 -0.67 16.29 15.53
N TYR A 116 -1.99 16.24 15.63
CA TYR A 116 -2.67 14.99 15.95
C TYR A 116 -2.77 14.11 14.70
N ALA A 117 -2.31 12.88 14.82
CA ALA A 117 -2.27 11.93 13.72
C ALA A 117 -2.56 10.52 14.21
N TRP A 118 -3.07 9.71 13.30
CA TRP A 118 -3.11 8.27 13.48
C TRP A 118 -1.72 7.69 13.26
N VAL A 119 -1.28 6.86 14.19
CA VAL A 119 0.01 6.17 14.13
C VAL A 119 -0.20 4.70 14.43
N LYS A 120 0.63 3.86 13.80
CA LYS A 120 0.61 2.42 14.08
C LYS A 120 0.90 2.18 15.57
N SER A 121 -0.01 1.49 16.24
CA SER A 121 0.14 1.07 17.63
C SER A 121 1.00 -0.20 17.68
N SER A 122 1.69 -0.41 18.79
CA SER A 122 2.38 -1.69 19.06
C SER A 122 1.41 -2.78 19.53
N GLU A 123 0.19 -2.41 19.92
CA GLU A 123 -0.85 -3.33 20.32
C GLU A 123 -1.62 -3.87 19.11
N THR A 124 -2.14 -5.08 19.24
CA THR A 124 -2.95 -5.75 18.22
C THR A 124 -4.46 -5.71 18.54
N THR A 125 -4.84 -5.21 19.71
CA THR A 125 -6.24 -5.05 20.11
C THR A 125 -6.84 -3.78 19.51
N TYR A 126 -8.03 -3.89 18.92
CA TYR A 126 -8.73 -2.78 18.28
C TYR A 126 -10.23 -2.80 18.64
N ASP A 127 -10.84 -1.64 18.58
CA ASP A 127 -12.28 -1.46 18.69
C ASP A 127 -12.99 -1.80 17.37
N PRO A 128 -14.25 -2.27 17.42
CA PRO A 128 -15.06 -2.48 16.23
C PRO A 128 -15.14 -1.22 15.36
N CYS A 129 -15.08 -1.41 14.04
CA CYS A 129 -15.22 -0.30 13.11
C CYS A 129 -16.65 0.27 13.20
N PRO A 130 -16.82 1.58 13.48
CA PRO A 130 -18.16 2.16 13.50
C PRO A 130 -18.72 2.25 12.08
N GLU A 131 -20.04 2.27 11.96
CA GLU A 131 -20.71 2.39 10.66
C GLU A 131 -20.51 3.76 10.00
N ARG A 132 -20.39 4.82 10.81
CA ARG A 132 -20.35 6.22 10.35
C ARG A 132 -19.02 6.88 10.70
N ALA A 133 -18.49 7.68 9.78
CA ALA A 133 -17.20 8.33 9.96
C ALA A 133 -17.16 9.27 11.19
N TYR A 134 -18.28 9.88 11.57
CA TYR A 134 -18.35 10.78 12.71
C TYR A 134 -18.28 10.03 14.06
N ASP A 135 -18.60 8.74 14.08
CA ASP A 135 -18.53 7.89 15.28
C ASP A 135 -17.09 7.42 15.56
N ILE A 136 -16.13 7.74 14.68
CA ILE A 136 -14.71 7.47 14.93
C ILE A 136 -14.26 8.30 16.13
N ASN A 137 -14.00 7.61 17.23
CA ASN A 137 -13.51 8.21 18.47
C ASN A 137 -11.98 8.15 18.56
N ALA A 138 -11.34 9.30 18.69
CA ALA A 138 -9.89 9.46 18.85
C ALA A 138 -9.28 8.76 20.09
N THR A 139 -10.08 8.40 21.10
CA THR A 139 -9.57 7.67 22.28
C THR A 139 -9.48 6.17 22.06
N LYS A 140 -10.05 5.67 20.96
CA LYS A 140 -10.12 4.26 20.59
C LYS A 140 -9.04 3.89 19.58
N LYS A 141 -8.84 2.59 19.38
CA LYS A 141 -7.91 2.06 18.39
C LYS A 141 -8.66 1.37 17.28
N TYR A 142 -8.24 1.54 16.04
CA TYR A 142 -8.94 0.95 14.90
C TYR A 142 -7.96 0.27 13.96
N LYS A 143 -8.44 -0.78 13.29
CA LYS A 143 -7.74 -1.41 12.16
C LYS A 143 -7.56 -0.39 11.03
N GLY A 144 -6.46 -0.46 10.29
CA GLY A 144 -6.18 0.46 9.20
C GLY A 144 -7.22 0.41 8.09
N SER A 145 -7.78 -0.77 7.80
CA SER A 145 -8.91 -0.94 6.88
C SER A 145 -10.11 -0.09 7.29
N CYS A 146 -10.44 -0.03 8.59
CA CYS A 146 -11.53 0.81 9.10
C CYS A 146 -11.25 2.30 8.89
N LEU A 147 -10.02 2.74 9.10
CA LEU A 147 -9.63 4.13 8.88
C LEU A 147 -9.60 4.47 7.38
N ASN A 148 -9.16 3.53 6.53
CA ASN A 148 -9.26 3.67 5.08
C ASN A 148 -10.72 3.80 4.63
N PHE A 149 -11.59 2.94 5.17
CA PHE A 149 -13.01 2.90 4.87
C PHE A 149 -13.70 4.26 5.07
N HIS A 150 -13.38 4.94 6.18
CA HIS A 150 -13.97 6.23 6.53
C HIS A 150 -13.26 7.44 5.95
N TYR A 151 -11.93 7.41 5.84
CA TYR A 151 -11.15 8.61 5.52
C TYR A 151 -10.64 8.70 4.09
N MET A 152 -10.57 7.60 3.34
CA MET A 152 -10.09 7.65 1.96
C MET A 152 -11.14 8.25 1.03
N ARG A 153 -10.73 9.30 0.32
CA ARG A 153 -11.43 9.76 -0.89
C ARG A 153 -10.86 9.03 -2.09
N ARG A 154 -11.60 8.98 -3.20
CA ARG A 154 -11.13 8.36 -4.45
C ARG A 154 -9.81 8.97 -4.92
N ILE A 155 -9.65 10.29 -4.77
CA ILE A 155 -8.39 10.98 -5.06
C ILE A 155 -7.24 10.56 -4.15
N ASP A 156 -7.51 10.24 -2.88
CA ASP A 156 -6.46 9.77 -1.96
C ASP A 156 -5.95 8.40 -2.38
N LEU A 157 -6.82 7.50 -2.86
CA LEU A 157 -6.40 6.20 -3.38
C LEU A 157 -5.53 6.32 -4.63
N VAL A 158 -5.87 7.24 -5.54
CA VAL A 158 -5.03 7.52 -6.72
C VAL A 158 -3.67 8.06 -6.30
N ARG A 159 -3.63 9.04 -5.39
CA ARG A 159 -2.37 9.60 -4.86
C ARG A 159 -1.54 8.55 -4.14
N TRP A 160 -2.18 7.66 -3.39
CA TRP A 160 -1.51 6.53 -2.75
C TRP A 160 -0.90 5.58 -3.78
N ALA A 161 -1.71 5.08 -4.71
CA ALA A 161 -1.26 4.14 -5.73
C ALA A 161 -0.13 4.70 -6.60
N LEU A 162 -0.13 6.01 -6.87
CA LEU A 162 0.88 6.64 -7.71
C LEU A 162 2.14 7.08 -6.95
N THR A 163 1.97 7.81 -5.84
CA THR A 163 3.07 8.50 -5.14
C THR A 163 3.16 8.12 -3.65
N GLY A 164 2.48 7.08 -3.19
CA GLY A 164 2.48 6.73 -1.77
C GLY A 164 1.73 7.73 -0.89
N GLY A 165 0.94 8.63 -1.51
CA GLY A 165 0.08 9.60 -0.82
C GLY A 165 0.60 11.03 -0.87
N THR A 166 -0.07 11.92 -0.14
CA THR A 166 0.25 13.35 -0.05
C THR A 166 0.92 13.66 1.28
N LEU A 167 2.15 14.17 1.24
CA LEU A 167 2.86 14.61 2.44
C LEU A 167 2.13 15.77 3.10
N ALA A 168 2.04 15.76 4.44
CA ALA A 168 1.45 16.83 5.23
C ALA A 168 2.13 18.19 5.06
N SER A 169 3.42 18.19 4.69
CA SER A 169 4.20 19.38 4.35
C SER A 169 3.88 19.97 2.98
N CYS A 170 3.20 19.22 2.11
CA CYS A 170 2.86 19.69 0.77
C CYS A 170 1.82 20.84 0.87
N PRO A 171 2.09 22.02 0.28
CA PRO A 171 1.16 23.15 0.35
C PRO A 171 -0.17 22.85 -0.35
N THR A 172 -1.24 23.40 0.19
CA THR A 172 -2.52 23.51 -0.51
C THR A 172 -2.46 24.72 -1.43
N GLY A 173 -1.89 24.55 -2.62
CA GLY A 173 -1.72 25.61 -3.62
C GLY A 173 -0.29 25.67 -4.17
N VAL A 174 -0.17 25.99 -5.45
CA VAL A 174 1.12 26.24 -6.11
C VAL A 174 1.44 27.72 -5.91
N ASP A 175 2.39 28.03 -5.04
CA ASP A 175 3.03 29.35 -5.10
C ASP A 175 4.02 29.32 -6.27
N VAL A 176 3.59 29.87 -7.42
CA VAL A 176 4.40 29.92 -8.65
C VAL A 176 5.70 30.72 -8.48
N ASN A 177 5.79 31.56 -7.43
CA ASN A 177 6.96 32.38 -7.13
C ASN A 177 7.93 31.71 -6.15
N ASN A 178 7.50 30.65 -5.48
CA ASN A 178 8.33 29.83 -4.60
C ASN A 178 7.87 28.37 -4.70
N PRO A 179 8.28 27.65 -5.76
CA PRO A 179 7.84 26.30 -5.96
C PRO A 179 8.53 25.39 -4.93
N GLN A 180 7.86 25.20 -3.80
CA GLN A 180 8.34 24.43 -2.64
C GLN A 180 8.28 22.91 -2.89
N PHE A 181 8.82 22.44 -4.02
CA PHE A 181 8.81 21.02 -4.42
C PHE A 181 9.42 20.10 -3.35
N ASN A 182 10.44 20.59 -2.63
CA ASN A 182 11.14 19.84 -1.58
C ASN A 182 10.26 19.52 -0.36
N ARG A 183 9.04 20.09 -0.27
CA ARG A 183 8.05 19.76 0.75
C ARG A 183 7.09 18.64 0.35
N CYS A 184 6.92 18.38 -0.95
CA CYS A 184 5.99 17.37 -1.47
C CYS A 184 6.69 16.09 -1.92
N ASN A 185 8.01 16.14 -2.11
CA ASN A 185 8.79 14.99 -2.53
C ASN A 185 9.36 14.25 -1.30
N PRO A 186 8.91 13.04 -0.98
CA PRO A 186 9.45 12.29 0.15
C PRO A 186 10.95 11.99 -0.03
N MET A 187 11.45 11.86 -1.27
CA MET A 187 12.88 11.65 -1.54
C MET A 187 13.77 12.86 -1.22
N ALA A 188 13.19 14.01 -0.88
CA ALA A 188 13.94 15.17 -0.38
C ALA A 188 14.29 15.04 1.12
N TYR A 189 13.80 14.02 1.81
CA TYR A 189 14.21 13.71 3.17
C TYR A 189 15.74 13.50 3.25
N ASN A 190 16.39 14.05 4.29
CA ASN A 190 17.85 14.10 4.48
C ASN A 190 18.66 14.82 3.38
N GLN A 191 18.02 15.58 2.50
CA GLN A 191 18.72 16.45 1.56
C GLN A 191 18.85 17.89 2.11
N PRO A 192 19.86 18.68 1.68
CA PRO A 192 19.96 20.09 2.03
C PRO A 192 18.66 20.85 1.71
N GLY A 193 18.14 21.62 2.67
CA GLY A 193 16.86 22.30 2.53
C GLY A 193 15.62 21.41 2.68
N ASN A 194 15.76 20.23 3.29
CA ASN A 194 14.64 19.35 3.61
C ASN A 194 13.56 20.08 4.44
N GLN A 195 12.36 20.13 3.89
CA GLN A 195 11.17 20.69 4.53
C GLN A 195 9.99 19.70 4.50
N THR A 196 10.29 18.43 4.25
CA THR A 196 9.30 17.35 4.25
C THR A 196 8.76 17.10 5.66
N SER A 197 7.54 16.57 5.73
CA SER A 197 6.97 16.01 6.96
C SER A 197 7.41 14.56 7.16
N CYS A 198 8.70 14.26 6.92
CA CYS A 198 9.31 12.93 7.02
C CYS A 198 10.39 12.88 8.10
N ASN A 199 10.64 11.67 8.60
CA ASN A 199 11.75 11.33 9.50
C ASN A 199 12.38 9.98 9.09
N GLY A 200 13.26 9.43 9.94
CA GLY A 200 13.99 8.20 9.62
C GLY A 200 13.12 6.95 9.45
N THR A 201 11.88 6.96 9.93
CA THR A 201 10.99 5.79 9.91
C THR A 201 9.83 5.91 8.92
N GLY A 202 9.50 7.13 8.48
CA GLY A 202 8.44 7.35 7.50
C GLY A 202 8.05 8.81 7.34
N CYS A 203 6.84 9.05 6.84
CA CYS A 203 6.31 10.39 6.64
C CYS A 203 4.91 10.54 7.21
N LEU A 204 4.62 11.75 7.67
CA LEU A 204 3.27 12.19 7.94
C LEU A 204 2.58 12.55 6.63
N LEU A 205 1.52 11.81 6.32
CA LEU A 205 0.63 12.06 5.19
C LEU A 205 -0.61 12.82 5.64
N LYS A 206 -1.27 13.50 4.70
CA LYS A 206 -2.53 14.20 4.90
C LYS A 206 -3.53 13.78 3.83
N THR A 207 -4.68 13.25 4.24
CA THR A 207 -5.78 12.91 3.32
C THR A 207 -6.42 14.17 2.75
N TYR A 208 -7.17 14.03 1.66
CA TYR A 208 -7.99 15.12 1.12
C TYR A 208 -8.96 15.68 2.18
N GLY A 209 -9.52 14.80 3.01
CA GLY A 209 -10.40 15.18 4.13
C GLY A 209 -9.69 15.84 5.32
N GLY A 210 -8.36 16.03 5.27
CA GLY A 210 -7.59 16.71 6.31
C GLY A 210 -7.15 15.83 7.48
N VAL A 211 -7.29 14.51 7.37
CA VAL A 211 -6.84 13.56 8.40
C VAL A 211 -5.35 13.29 8.22
N TYR A 212 -4.60 13.28 9.33
CA TYR A 212 -3.18 12.96 9.33
C TYR A 212 -2.93 11.51 9.73
N VAL A 213 -2.00 10.88 9.02
CA VAL A 213 -1.54 9.51 9.30
C VAL A 213 -0.03 9.43 9.13
N PHE A 214 0.65 8.77 10.07
CA PHE A 214 2.05 8.46 9.93
C PHE A 214 2.20 7.13 9.18
N ALA A 215 2.78 7.19 7.99
CA ALA A 215 3.00 6.04 7.12
C ALA A 215 4.49 5.68 7.08
N SER A 216 4.80 4.39 7.08
CA SER A 216 6.16 3.86 6.97
C SER A 216 6.76 4.15 5.59
N TRP A 217 8.09 4.16 5.48
CA TRP A 217 8.76 4.27 4.17
C TRP A 217 8.35 3.17 3.20
N GLU A 218 8.08 1.96 3.69
CA GLU A 218 7.64 0.82 2.89
C GLU A 218 6.33 1.13 2.15
N ARG A 219 5.39 1.81 2.84
CA ARG A 219 4.09 2.23 2.32
C ARG A 219 4.14 3.41 1.35
N ILE A 220 5.27 4.13 1.29
CA ILE A 220 5.42 5.35 0.46
C ILE A 220 6.27 5.07 -0.77
N THR A 221 7.51 4.61 -0.59
CA THR A 221 8.50 4.40 -1.66
C THR A 221 9.02 2.97 -1.75
N GLY A 222 8.58 2.09 -0.83
CA GLY A 222 8.89 0.67 -0.81
C GLY A 222 8.13 -0.14 -1.87
N THR A 223 8.01 -1.45 -1.64
CA THR A 223 7.27 -2.38 -2.51
C THR A 223 5.75 -2.24 -2.36
N GLU A 224 5.28 -1.76 -1.21
CA GLU A 224 3.87 -1.38 -0.98
C GLU A 224 3.58 0.09 -1.30
N GLY A 225 4.60 0.81 -1.81
CA GLY A 225 4.55 2.23 -2.10
C GLY A 225 4.02 2.57 -3.49
N GLY A 226 4.02 3.87 -3.80
CA GLY A 226 3.51 4.38 -5.07
C GLY A 226 4.26 3.83 -6.29
N ILE A 227 3.52 3.42 -7.31
CA ILE A 227 4.06 2.79 -8.52
C ILE A 227 5.12 3.66 -9.23
N LEU A 228 5.01 4.98 -9.13
CA LEU A 228 5.97 5.90 -9.75
C LEU A 228 7.35 5.84 -9.07
N PHE A 229 7.43 5.46 -7.79
CA PHE A 229 8.71 5.19 -7.13
C PHE A 229 9.27 3.83 -7.53
N GLN A 230 8.40 2.83 -7.73
CA GLN A 230 8.81 1.52 -8.22
C GLN A 230 9.39 1.61 -9.63
N PHE A 231 8.82 2.46 -10.49
CA PHE A 231 9.32 2.69 -11.85
C PHE A 231 10.76 3.18 -11.91
N LYS A 232 11.22 3.94 -10.90
CA LYS A 232 12.62 4.39 -10.80
C LYS A 232 13.62 3.25 -10.66
N ARG A 233 13.17 2.03 -10.31
CA ARG A 233 14.01 0.84 -10.15
C ARG A 233 14.18 0.05 -11.45
N PHE A 234 13.39 0.33 -12.49
CA PHE A 234 13.51 -0.36 -13.78
C PHE A 234 14.62 0.25 -14.65
N ASN A 235 15.26 -0.61 -15.45
CA ASN A 235 16.23 -0.20 -16.46
C ASN A 235 15.89 -0.89 -17.80
N PRO A 236 15.46 -0.15 -18.84
CA PRO A 236 15.29 1.31 -18.89
C PRO A 236 14.11 1.81 -18.03
N GLN A 237 14.28 2.98 -17.41
CA GLN A 237 13.23 3.60 -16.60
C GLN A 237 12.06 4.10 -17.48
N PRO A 238 10.80 3.71 -17.20
CA PRO A 238 9.64 4.19 -17.93
C PRO A 238 9.50 5.73 -17.88
N ARG A 239 9.07 6.32 -19.00
CA ARG A 239 8.66 7.74 -19.05
C ARG A 239 7.18 7.83 -18.76
N VAL A 240 6.79 8.67 -17.82
CA VAL A 240 5.39 8.80 -17.40
C VAL A 240 4.85 10.17 -17.77
N GLY A 241 3.76 10.19 -18.53
CA GLY A 241 2.92 11.36 -18.74
C GLY A 241 1.67 11.28 -17.88
N LEU A 242 1.19 12.43 -17.42
CA LEU A 242 -0.07 12.57 -16.70
C LEU A 242 -0.98 13.53 -17.48
N MET A 243 -2.21 13.10 -17.72
CA MET A 243 -3.29 13.91 -18.25
C MET A 243 -4.43 13.94 -17.23
N GLU A 244 -4.88 15.15 -16.89
CA GLU A 244 -6.03 15.38 -16.01
C GLU A 244 -7.27 15.64 -16.88
N TYR A 245 -8.41 15.02 -16.56
CA TYR A 245 -9.67 15.16 -17.28
C TYR A 245 -10.81 15.57 -16.35
#